data_AF-A0A7C5M8Z4-F1
#
_entry.id   AF-A0A7C5M8Z4-F1
#
_cell.length_a   1.000
_cell.length_b   1.000
_cell.length_c   1.000
_cell.angle_alpha   90.00
_cell.angle_beta   90.00
_cell.angle_gamma   90.00
#
_symmetry.space_group_name_H-M   'P 1'
#
loop_
_entity.id
_entity.type
_entity.pdbx_description
1 polymer ?
#
loop_
_entity_poly.entity_id
_entity_poly.type
_entity_poly.pdbx_seq_one_letter_code
_entity_poly.pdbx_strand_id
1 'polypeptide(L)'
;GGFGDIGRASLKKHGAFYCELTGGASAYAVSKIKKVNRMMFDDLGSAEALWIVEVKDFGPLLVTQDSHGNDLRSKLSGKVRKDIDLILGRYGL
;
A
#
# COMPACT_ATOMS: atom_id res chain seq x y z
N GLY A 1 1.64 -5.60 2.49
CA GLY A 1 0.85 -4.54 1.85
C GLY A 1 0.20 -5.08 0.60
N GLY A 2 -0.67 -4.29 -0.02
CA GLY A 2 -1.45 -4.69 -1.19
C GLY A 2 -2.75 -5.42 -0.86
N PHE A 3 -3.63 -5.48 -1.84
CA PHE A 3 -4.86 -6.28 -1.79
C PHE A 3 -4.61 -7.74 -2.18
N GLY A 4 -5.36 -8.64 -1.55
CA GLY A 4 -5.54 -10.01 -2.01
C GLY A 4 -6.38 -10.10 -3.28
N ASP A 5 -6.64 -11.33 -3.75
CA ASP A 5 -7.24 -11.60 -5.07
C ASP A 5 -8.58 -10.90 -5.29
N ILE A 6 -9.44 -10.89 -4.26
CA ILE A 6 -10.75 -10.21 -4.30
C ILE A 6 -10.59 -8.70 -4.52
N GLY A 7 -9.66 -8.07 -3.80
CA GLY A 7 -9.40 -6.64 -3.93
C GLY A 7 -8.76 -6.30 -5.29
N ARG A 8 -7.81 -7.11 -5.77
CA ARG A 8 -7.22 -6.92 -7.11
C ARG A 8 -8.25 -7.07 -8.23
N ALA A 9 -9.18 -8.01 -8.11
CA ALA A 9 -10.30 -8.14 -9.05
C ALA A 9 -11.18 -6.86 -9.05
N SER A 10 -11.39 -6.26 -7.88
CA SER A 10 -12.13 -5.01 -7.74
C SER A 10 -11.39 -3.82 -8.38
N LEU A 11 -10.06 -3.72 -8.19
CA LEU A 11 -9.23 -2.70 -8.85
C LEU A 11 -9.40 -2.75 -10.38
N LYS A 12 -9.34 -3.95 -10.97
CA LYS A 12 -9.56 -4.16 -12.40
C LYS A 12 -10.97 -3.79 -12.85
N LYS A 13 -11.99 -4.21 -12.08
CA LYS A 13 -13.41 -3.95 -12.39
C LYS A 13 -13.74 -2.45 -12.38
N HIS A 14 -13.14 -1.69 -11.48
CA HIS A 14 -13.50 -0.29 -11.23
C HIS A 14 -12.49 0.73 -11.77
N GLY A 15 -11.43 0.28 -12.47
CA GLY A 15 -10.41 1.20 -12.99
C GLY A 15 -9.56 1.85 -11.90
N ALA A 16 -9.42 1.20 -10.74
CA ALA A 16 -8.70 1.71 -9.59
C ALA A 16 -7.28 1.13 -9.48
N PHE A 17 -6.43 1.76 -8.67
CA PHE A 17 -5.06 1.33 -8.39
C PHE A 17 -4.78 1.41 -6.89
N TYR A 18 -3.76 0.68 -6.44
CA TYR A 18 -3.29 0.70 -5.06
C TYR A 18 -1.85 1.22 -5.00
N CYS A 19 -1.68 2.26 -4.19
CA CYS A 19 -0.40 2.89 -3.91
C CYS A 19 0.11 2.53 -2.52
N GLU A 20 1.42 2.35 -2.41
CA GLU A 20 2.08 2.25 -1.12
C GLU A 20 2.93 3.49 -0.85
N LEU A 21 2.77 4.01 0.36
CA LEU A 21 3.75 4.89 0.99
C LEU A 21 4.79 4.01 1.70
N THR A 22 6.05 4.40 1.64
CA THR A 22 7.13 3.72 2.37
C THR A 22 6.83 3.67 3.87
N GLY A 23 6.86 2.48 4.46
CA GLY A 23 6.68 2.29 5.89
C GLY A 23 7.69 3.11 6.70
N GLY A 24 7.25 3.65 7.84
CA GLY A 24 8.07 4.54 8.69
C GLY A 24 8.10 6.01 8.25
N ALA A 25 7.54 6.36 7.08
CA ALA A 25 7.50 7.74 6.59
C ALA A 25 6.24 8.53 7.04
N SER A 26 5.62 8.18 8.16
CA SER A 26 4.36 8.79 8.61
C SER A 26 4.51 10.28 8.92
N ALA A 27 5.55 10.68 9.65
CA ALA A 27 5.82 12.08 9.96
C ALA A 27 6.00 12.92 8.70
N TYR A 28 6.67 12.37 7.68
CA TYR A 28 6.81 13.01 6.38
C TYR A 28 5.46 13.16 5.67
N ALA A 29 4.63 12.12 5.64
CA ALA A 29 3.29 12.20 5.02
C ALA A 29 2.39 13.22 5.72
N VAL A 30 2.41 13.26 7.05
CA VAL A 30 1.67 14.27 7.83
C VAL A 30 2.14 15.69 7.50
N SER A 31 3.45 15.91 7.28
CA SER A 31 3.98 17.23 6.87
C SER A 31 3.43 17.75 5.53
N LYS A 32 2.84 16.86 4.72
CA LYS A 32 2.22 17.20 3.43
C LYS A 32 0.75 17.59 3.56
N ILE A 33 0.12 17.36 4.72
CA ILE A 33 -1.23 17.83 5.01
C ILE A 33 -1.20 19.35 5.17
N LYS A 34 -2.04 20.04 4.40
CA LYS A 34 -2.20 21.50 4.46
C LYS A 34 -3.37 21.92 5.33
N LYS A 35 -4.42 21.11 5.36
CA LYS A 35 -5.62 21.41 6.13
C LYS A 35 -6.37 20.13 6.49
N VAL A 36 -6.85 20.08 7.74
CA VAL A 36 -7.87 19.11 8.15
C VAL A 36 -9.23 19.77 7.96
N ASN A 37 -10.03 19.26 7.04
CA ASN A 37 -11.34 19.83 6.72
C ASN A 37 -12.44 19.27 7.62
N ARG A 38 -12.36 17.97 7.97
CA ARG A 38 -13.36 17.30 8.80
C ARG A 38 -12.80 16.00 9.40
N MET A 39 -13.26 15.68 10.60
CA MET A 39 -13.17 14.36 11.20
C MET A 39 -14.60 13.81 11.32
N MET A 40 -14.81 12.54 10.95
CA MET A 40 -16.09 11.83 11.03
C MET A 40 -15.90 10.55 11.83
N PHE A 41 -16.94 10.11 12.54
CA PHE A 41 -16.91 8.92 13.41
C PHE A 41 -15.85 9.04 14.51
N ASP A 42 -15.88 10.15 15.24
CA ASP A 42 -14.94 10.48 16.31
C ASP A 42 -15.06 9.58 17.53
N ASP A 43 -16.22 8.93 17.69
CA ASP A 43 -16.48 7.87 18.67
C ASP A 43 -15.56 6.64 18.49
N LEU A 44 -15.03 6.41 17.28
CA LEU A 44 -14.07 5.32 17.02
C LEU A 44 -12.64 5.64 17.52
N GLY A 45 -12.38 6.90 17.89
CA GLY A 45 -11.04 7.36 18.29
C GLY A 45 -10.21 7.89 17.12
N SER A 46 -9.16 8.66 17.44
CA SER A 46 -8.40 9.43 16.43
C SER A 46 -7.68 8.59 15.37
N ALA A 47 -7.35 7.33 15.66
CA ALA A 47 -6.62 6.45 14.74
C ALA A 47 -7.57 5.75 13.73
N GLU A 48 -8.83 5.55 14.10
CA GLU A 48 -9.83 4.83 13.33
C GLU A 48 -10.89 5.76 12.68
N ALA A 49 -10.98 7.01 13.13
CA ALA A 49 -11.88 8.02 12.56
C ALA A 49 -11.57 8.29 11.07
N LEU A 50 -12.58 8.75 10.34
CA LEU A 50 -12.43 9.14 8.94
C LEU A 50 -12.04 10.62 8.84
N TRP A 51 -10.88 10.87 8.23
CA TRP A 51 -10.31 12.21 8.08
C TRP A 51 -10.44 12.70 6.64
N ILE A 52 -11.09 13.85 6.47
CA ILE A 52 -11.10 14.58 5.20
C ILE A 52 -9.99 15.63 5.28
N VAL A 53 -8.90 15.42 4.53
CA VAL A 53 -7.71 16.27 4.55
C VAL A 53 -7.38 16.80 3.16
N GLU A 54 -6.84 18.01 3.12
CA GLU A 54 -6.21 18.59 1.94
C GLU A 54 -4.69 18.39 2.04
N VAL A 55 -4.08 17.91 0.97
CA VAL A 55 -2.64 17.64 0.91
C VAL A 55 -2.03 18.36 -0.29
N LYS A 56 -0.75 18.72 -0.17
CA LYS A 56 0.05 19.26 -1.27
C LYS A 56 1.35 18.46 -1.40
N ASP A 57 1.68 18.05 -2.62
CA ASP A 57 2.87 17.26 -2.92
C ASP A 57 2.94 15.97 -2.06
N PHE A 58 1.80 15.27 -1.94
CA PHE A 58 1.68 14.04 -1.16
C PHE A 58 2.29 12.85 -1.91
N GLY A 59 3.51 12.52 -1.52
CA GLY A 59 4.27 11.44 -2.12
C GLY A 59 5.76 11.56 -1.79
N PRO A 60 6.59 10.64 -2.28
CA PRO A 60 6.29 9.70 -3.36
C PRO A 60 5.37 8.55 -2.92
N LEU A 61 4.54 8.09 -3.85
CA LEU A 61 3.69 6.91 -3.73
C LEU A 61 4.06 5.93 -4.84
N LEU A 62 4.20 4.64 -4.52
CA LEU A 62 4.46 3.61 -5.51
C LEU A 62 3.18 2.87 -5.86
N VAL A 63 2.76 2.93 -7.14
CA VAL A 63 1.69 2.06 -7.64
C VAL A 63 2.20 0.62 -7.65
N THR A 64 1.68 -0.21 -6.75
CA THR A 64 2.10 -1.62 -6.65
C THR A 64 1.09 -2.59 -7.23
N GLN A 65 -0.17 -2.16 -7.36
CA GLN A 65 -1.22 -2.90 -8.05
C GLN A 65 -2.03 -1.92 -8.90
N ASP A 66 -2.32 -2.28 -10.15
CA ASP A 66 -3.03 -1.42 -11.11
C ASP A 66 -4.35 -2.02 -11.59
N SER A 67 -5.11 -1.21 -12.34
CA SER A 67 -6.40 -1.59 -12.93
C SER A 67 -6.29 -2.56 -14.11
N HIS A 68 -5.08 -2.90 -14.55
CA HIS A 68 -4.85 -3.90 -15.59
C HIS A 68 -4.60 -5.29 -15.00
N GLY A 69 -4.56 -5.40 -13.67
CA GLY A 69 -4.30 -6.65 -12.95
C GLY A 69 -2.81 -6.92 -12.75
N ASN A 70 -1.94 -5.92 -12.97
CA ASN A 70 -0.54 -6.05 -12.59
C ASN A 70 -0.38 -5.96 -11.08
N ASP A 71 0.51 -6.78 -10.52
CA ASP A 71 0.95 -6.74 -9.13
C ASP A 71 2.48 -6.92 -9.08
N LEU A 72 3.19 -5.94 -8.52
CA LEU A 72 4.66 -5.99 -8.42
C LEU A 72 5.16 -7.13 -7.53
N ARG A 73 4.45 -7.46 -6.43
CA ARG A 73 4.86 -8.53 -5.50
C ARG A 73 4.63 -9.90 -6.12
N SER A 74 3.51 -10.10 -6.81
CA SER A 74 3.24 -11.36 -7.51
C SER A 74 4.27 -11.63 -8.61
N LYS A 75 4.75 -10.58 -9.30
CA LYS A 75 5.82 -10.72 -10.31
C LYS A 75 7.16 -11.15 -9.70
N LEU A 76 7.44 -10.73 -8.46
CA LEU A 76 8.72 -10.98 -7.81
C LEU A 76 8.75 -12.28 -6.97
N SER A 77 7.61 -12.69 -6.42
CA SER A 77 7.51 -13.78 -5.43
C SER A 77 8.12 -15.10 -5.91
N GLY A 78 7.91 -15.48 -7.17
CA GLY A 78 8.47 -16.70 -7.73
C GLY A 78 9.99 -16.73 -7.80
N LYS A 79 10.62 -15.57 -8.10
CA LYS A 79 12.08 -15.45 -8.09
C LYS A 79 12.62 -15.48 -6.66
N VAL A 80 12.02 -14.70 -5.77
CA VAL A 80 12.42 -14.63 -4.36
C VAL A 80 12.32 -16.00 -3.70
N ARG A 81 11.26 -16.77 -3.99
CA ARG A 81 11.11 -18.13 -3.45
C ARG A 81 12.25 -19.04 -3.87
N LYS A 82 12.62 -19.03 -5.16
CA LYS A 82 13.76 -19.82 -5.66
C LYS A 82 15.07 -19.42 -4.99
N ASP A 83 15.30 -18.12 -4.83
CA ASP A 83 16.52 -17.61 -4.18
C ASP A 83 16.57 -18.02 -2.69
N ILE A 84 15.42 -17.98 -1.99
CA ILE A 84 15.30 -18.47 -0.61
C ILE A 84 15.62 -19.97 -0.53
N ASP A 85 15.00 -20.80 -1.37
CA ASP A 85 15.21 -22.25 -1.36
C ASP A 85 16.69 -22.60 -1.64
N LEU A 86 17.35 -21.87 -2.54
CA LEU A 86 18.79 -22.01 -2.81
C LEU A 86 19.65 -21.63 -1.60
N ILE A 87 19.31 -20.56 -0.88
CA ILE A 87 20.06 -20.12 0.30
C ILE A 87 19.89 -21.14 1.43
N LEU A 88 18.67 -21.57 1.71
CA LEU A 88 18.39 -22.56 2.76
C LEU A 88 19.13 -23.88 2.51
N GLY A 89 19.11 -24.36 1.27
CA GLY A 89 19.86 -25.56 0.88
C GLY A 89 21.37 -25.45 1.11
N ARG A 90 21.98 -24.26 1.02
CA ARG A 90 23.41 -24.04 1.36
C ARG A 90 23.70 -24.21 2.85
N TYR A 91 22.71 -23.99 3.70
CA TYR A 91 22.82 -24.12 5.15
C TYR A 91 22.24 -25.45 5.67
N GLY A 92 21.79 -26.36 4.78
CA GLY A 92 21.18 -27.64 5.16
C GLY A 92 19.83 -27.51 5.86
N LEU A 93 19.13 -26.39 5.62
CA LEU A 93 17.78 -26.10 6.13
C LEU A 93 16.71 -26.36 5.04
#